data_AF-A0A961BQ58-F1
#
_entry.id   AF-A0A961BQ58-F1
#
_cell.length_a   1.000
_cell.length_b   1.000
_cell.length_c   1.000
_cell.angle_alpha   90.00
_cell.angle_beta   90.00
_cell.angle_gamma   90.00
#
_symmetry.space_group_name_H-M   'P 1'
#
loop_
_entity.id
_entity.type
_entity.pdbx_description
1 polymer ?
#
loop_
_entity_poly.entity_id
_entity_poly.type
_entity_poly.pdbx_seq_one_letter_code
_entity_poly.pdbx_strand_id
1 'polypeptide(L)'
;MYESYHDTEWGVPQHDDHRLFEKVCLEGFQSGLSWLTILRKRDAFREVFAGFDPAVVATYGPVDIDRLLGDARIVRHRGKIDATVNNAGRALELIDEVGSLSTYFWSWQPSRPDVPATIPAATDTSTALSKDLKRRGWRFVGPTTMYAFMQAMGLVNDHLEGCSAR
;
A
#
# COMPACT_ATOMS: atom_id res chain seq x y z
N MET A 1 -8.10 -12.24 13.58
CA MET A 1 -7.12 -11.74 12.57
C MET A 1 -7.73 -10.71 11.65
N TYR A 2 -8.83 -11.00 10.93
CA TYR A 2 -9.48 -9.98 10.09
C TYR A 2 -10.21 -8.92 10.93
N GLU A 3 -10.96 -9.32 11.97
CA GLU A 3 -11.62 -8.42 12.92
C GLU A 3 -10.62 -7.55 13.69
N SER A 4 -9.58 -8.16 14.28
CA SER A 4 -8.50 -7.40 14.92
C SER A 4 -7.80 -6.41 13.98
N TYR A 5 -7.55 -6.76 12.71
CA TYR A 5 -7.01 -5.81 11.72
C TYR A 5 -7.98 -4.65 11.45
N HIS A 6 -9.28 -4.94 11.32
CA HIS A 6 -10.30 -3.92 11.16
C HIS A 6 -10.35 -2.96 12.36
N ASP A 7 -10.31 -3.51 13.58
CA ASP A 7 -10.53 -2.72 14.80
C ASP A 7 -9.31 -1.93 15.25
N THR A 8 -8.09 -2.37 14.89
CA THR A 8 -6.84 -1.80 15.45
C THR A 8 -5.90 -1.21 14.40
N GLU A 9 -6.10 -1.51 13.12
CA GLU A 9 -5.20 -1.04 12.05
C GLU A 9 -5.95 -0.30 10.92
N TRP A 10 -7.11 -0.79 10.48
CA TRP A 10 -7.80 -0.20 9.33
C TRP A 10 -8.49 1.12 9.68
N GLY A 11 -8.25 2.16 8.89
CA GLY A 11 -8.81 3.49 9.11
C GLY A 11 -8.07 4.30 10.20
N VAL A 12 -7.08 3.72 10.88
CA VAL A 12 -6.26 4.44 11.86
C VAL A 12 -5.20 5.27 11.12
N PRO A 13 -5.11 6.59 11.37
CA PRO A 13 -4.11 7.45 10.75
C PRO A 13 -2.69 6.91 10.93
N GLN A 14 -2.01 6.66 9.80
CA GLN A 14 -0.61 6.22 9.79
C GLN A 14 0.29 7.28 9.15
N HIS A 15 1.36 7.65 9.85
CA HIS A 15 2.32 8.67 9.41
C HIS A 15 3.75 8.14 9.28
N ASP A 16 4.00 6.88 9.62
CA ASP A 16 5.30 6.25 9.46
C ASP A 16 5.56 5.83 8.00
N ASP A 17 6.66 6.32 7.42
CA ASP A 17 7.02 6.10 6.01
C ASP A 17 7.22 4.62 5.68
N HIS A 18 7.83 3.84 6.59
CA HIS A 18 8.04 2.41 6.37
C HIS A 18 6.70 1.68 6.31
N ARG A 19 5.76 1.99 7.21
CA ARG A 19 4.40 1.44 7.19
C ARG A 19 3.63 1.85 5.94
N LEU A 20 3.71 3.11 5.54
CA LEU A 20 3.08 3.62 4.33
C LEU A 20 3.59 2.87 3.10
N PHE A 21 4.91 2.71 2.98
CA PHE A 21 5.51 1.95 1.88
C PHE A 21 5.11 0.47 1.89
N GLU A 22 5.24 -0.22 3.04
CA GLU A 22 4.79 -1.61 3.25
C GLU A 22 3.37 -1.78 2.70
N LYS A 23 2.46 -0.89 3.11
CA LYS A 23 1.05 -1.01 2.76
C LYS A 23 0.78 -0.81 1.28
N VAL A 24 1.35 0.22 0.64
CA VAL A 24 1.19 0.44 -0.80
C VAL A 24 1.60 -0.80 -1.60
N CYS A 25 2.72 -1.43 -1.22
CA CYS A 25 3.18 -2.65 -1.87
C CYS A 25 2.23 -3.83 -1.65
N LEU A 26 1.74 -4.03 -0.42
CA LEU A 26 0.80 -5.11 -0.10
C LEU A 26 -0.55 -4.95 -0.83
N GLU A 27 -1.05 -3.72 -0.99
CA GLU A 27 -2.24 -3.44 -1.81
C GLU A 27 -1.99 -3.78 -3.29
N GLY A 28 -0.80 -3.50 -3.81
CA GLY A 28 -0.39 -3.95 -5.15
C GLY A 28 -0.39 -5.48 -5.29
N PHE A 29 0.03 -6.21 -4.24
CA PHE A 29 -0.04 -7.67 -4.21
C PHE A 29 -1.48 -8.21 -4.16
N GLN A 30 -2.42 -7.46 -3.58
CA GLN A 30 -3.82 -7.88 -3.44
C GLN A 30 -4.56 -7.98 -4.78
N SER A 31 -4.15 -7.27 -5.84
CA SER A 31 -4.84 -7.31 -7.14
C SER A 31 -5.14 -8.73 -7.63
N GLY A 32 -6.40 -9.14 -7.70
CA GLY A 32 -6.85 -10.47 -8.12
C GLY A 32 -6.92 -11.53 -7.00
N LEU A 33 -6.76 -11.13 -5.73
CA LEU A 33 -6.80 -12.00 -4.55
C LEU A 33 -7.66 -11.37 -3.45
N SER A 34 -8.06 -12.15 -2.43
CA SER A 34 -8.70 -11.61 -1.24
C SER A 34 -7.67 -10.91 -0.33
N TRP A 35 -8.05 -9.83 0.36
CA TRP A 35 -7.17 -9.17 1.34
C TRP A 35 -6.74 -10.13 2.46
N LEU A 36 -7.61 -11.06 2.87
CA LEU A 36 -7.29 -12.12 3.82
C LEU A 36 -6.09 -12.98 3.39
N THR A 37 -5.92 -13.21 2.08
CA THR A 37 -4.77 -13.94 1.53
C THR A 37 -3.47 -13.19 1.76
N ILE A 38 -3.48 -11.86 1.60
CA ILE A 38 -2.31 -11.02 1.83
C ILE A 38 -2.01 -10.90 3.32
N LEU A 39 -3.03 -10.67 4.16
CA LEU A 39 -2.86 -10.61 5.62
C LEU A 39 -2.21 -11.88 6.20
N ARG A 40 -2.65 -13.07 5.76
CA ARG A 40 -2.06 -14.35 6.18
C ARG A 40 -0.58 -14.51 5.81
N LYS A 41 -0.12 -13.78 4.79
CA LYS A 41 1.25 -13.85 4.26
C LYS A 41 2.10 -12.66 4.70
N ARG A 42 1.56 -11.71 5.47
CA ARG A 42 2.19 -10.42 5.77
C ARG A 42 3.54 -10.57 6.45
N ASP A 43 3.66 -11.47 7.41
CA ASP A 43 4.93 -11.68 8.12
C ASP A 43 6.00 -12.29 7.21
N ALA A 44 5.61 -13.22 6.32
CA ALA A 44 6.51 -13.72 5.30
C ALA A 44 6.94 -12.62 4.31
N PHE A 45 6.01 -11.76 3.89
CA PHE A 45 6.34 -10.59 3.06
C PHE A 45 7.35 -9.67 3.75
N ARG A 46 7.14 -9.34 5.03
CA ARG A 46 8.08 -8.53 5.81
C ARG A 46 9.45 -9.18 5.89
N GLU A 47 9.53 -10.48 6.17
CA GLU A 47 10.81 -11.20 6.22
C GLU A 47 11.57 -11.11 4.89
N VAL A 48 10.90 -11.45 3.78
CA VAL A 48 11.58 -11.59 2.49
C VAL A 48 11.85 -10.27 1.77
N PHE A 49 11.16 -9.19 2.16
CA PHE A 49 11.39 -7.82 1.71
C PHE A 49 12.07 -6.96 2.79
N ALA A 50 12.83 -7.57 3.71
CA ALA A 50 13.64 -6.87 4.71
C ALA A 50 12.87 -5.78 5.50
N GLY A 51 11.69 -6.13 6.01
CA GLY A 51 10.80 -5.23 6.74
C GLY A 51 10.18 -4.13 5.89
N PHE A 52 10.26 -4.24 4.56
CA PHE A 52 9.93 -3.17 3.61
C PHE A 52 10.75 -1.90 3.84
N ASP A 53 12.03 -2.03 4.21
CA ASP A 53 12.94 -0.89 4.14
C ASP A 53 13.19 -0.52 2.66
N PRO A 54 12.77 0.67 2.19
CA PRO A 54 12.91 1.05 0.78
C PRO A 54 14.38 1.13 0.34
N ALA A 55 15.31 1.50 1.22
CA ALA A 55 16.73 1.55 0.90
C ALA A 55 17.30 0.15 0.65
N VAL A 56 16.87 -0.84 1.44
CA VAL A 56 17.29 -2.24 1.25
C VAL A 56 16.60 -2.84 0.02
N VAL A 57 15.28 -2.72 -0.08
CA VAL A 57 14.50 -3.35 -1.15
C VAL A 57 14.87 -2.79 -2.53
N ALA A 58 15.23 -1.51 -2.63
CA ALA A 58 15.68 -0.92 -3.89
C ALA A 58 16.98 -1.55 -4.43
N THR A 59 17.77 -2.21 -3.58
CA THR A 59 19.02 -2.87 -3.99
C THR A 59 18.81 -4.27 -4.55
N TYR A 60 17.60 -4.82 -4.46
CA TYR A 60 17.33 -6.21 -4.89
C TYR A 60 17.55 -6.37 -6.39
N GLY A 61 18.37 -7.36 -6.73
CA GLY A 61 18.74 -7.66 -8.11
C GLY A 61 17.98 -8.85 -8.70
N PRO A 62 18.34 -9.30 -9.92
CA PRO A 62 17.74 -10.48 -10.56
C PRO A 62 17.78 -11.73 -9.68
N VAL A 63 18.88 -11.95 -8.94
CA VAL A 63 19.05 -13.09 -8.03
C VAL A 63 18.02 -13.05 -6.89
N ASP A 64 17.77 -11.88 -6.31
CA ASP A 64 16.76 -11.71 -5.27
C ASP A 64 15.36 -11.96 -5.82
N ILE A 65 15.07 -11.46 -7.01
CA ILE A 65 13.77 -11.66 -7.64
C ILE A 65 13.51 -13.16 -7.90
N ASP A 66 14.51 -13.89 -8.40
CA ASP A 66 14.39 -15.32 -8.65
C ASP A 66 14.26 -16.12 -7.34
N ARG A 67 14.99 -15.72 -6.28
CA ARG A 67 14.80 -16.26 -4.92
C ARG A 67 13.37 -16.04 -4.42
N LEU A 68 12.83 -14.84 -4.57
CA LEU A 68 11.47 -14.50 -4.14
C LEU A 68 10.40 -15.24 -4.96
N LEU A 69 10.64 -15.47 -6.26
CA LEU A 69 9.77 -16.30 -7.08
C LEU A 69 9.73 -17.77 -6.61
N GLY A 70 10.79 -18.25 -5.98
CA GLY A 70 10.84 -19.58 -5.38
C GLY A 70 10.10 -19.70 -4.03
N ASP A 71 9.86 -18.59 -3.34
CA ASP A 71 9.28 -18.61 -1.98
C ASP A 71 7.75 -18.76 -2.01
N ALA A 72 7.27 -19.96 -1.63
CA ALA A 72 5.84 -20.27 -1.57
C ALA A 72 5.08 -19.56 -0.44
N ARG A 73 5.78 -18.95 0.52
CA ARG A 73 5.17 -18.20 1.63
C ARG A 73 4.54 -16.90 1.14
N ILE A 74 5.04 -16.32 0.04
CA ILE A 74 4.48 -15.10 -0.59
C ILE A 74 3.67 -15.40 -1.87
N VAL A 75 3.20 -14.34 -2.54
CA VAL A 75 2.56 -14.44 -3.85
C VAL A 75 3.64 -14.43 -4.94
N ARG A 76 3.85 -15.58 -5.58
CA ARG A 76 4.87 -15.81 -6.62
C ARG A 76 4.46 -15.22 -7.97
N HIS A 77 4.46 -13.90 -8.07
CA HIS A 77 4.12 -13.17 -9.29
C HIS A 77 5.24 -12.18 -9.65
N ARG A 78 5.99 -12.50 -10.71
CA ARG A 78 7.19 -11.75 -11.14
C ARG A 78 6.94 -10.25 -11.23
N GLY A 79 5.89 -9.83 -11.94
CA GLY A 79 5.58 -8.40 -12.11
C GLY A 79 5.27 -7.66 -10.80
N LYS A 80 4.76 -8.32 -9.75
CA LYS A 80 4.43 -7.68 -8.47
C LYS A 80 5.67 -7.57 -7.58
N ILE A 81 6.55 -8.56 -7.66
CA ILE A 81 7.87 -8.54 -7.02
C ILE A 81 8.73 -7.44 -7.65
N ASP A 82 8.85 -7.42 -8.98
CA ASP A 82 9.57 -6.38 -9.72
C ASP A 82 9.01 -4.98 -9.43
N ALA A 83 7.67 -4.86 -9.31
CA ALA A 83 7.04 -3.61 -8.93
C ALA A 83 7.41 -3.15 -7.53
N THR A 84 7.53 -4.06 -6.56
CA THR A 84 7.92 -3.73 -5.18
C THR A 84 9.35 -3.19 -5.14
N VAL A 85 10.27 -3.83 -5.86
CA VAL A 85 11.67 -3.37 -6.00
C VAL A 85 11.73 -2.00 -6.70
N ASN A 86 11.02 -1.84 -7.81
CA ASN A 86 10.93 -0.55 -8.51
C ASN A 86 10.36 0.56 -7.60
N ASN A 87 9.26 0.26 -6.90
CA ASN A 87 8.57 1.22 -6.05
C ASN A 87 9.44 1.63 -4.85
N ALA A 88 10.32 0.76 -4.35
CA ALA A 88 11.29 1.11 -3.32
C ALA A 88 12.23 2.23 -3.79
N GLY A 89 12.78 2.13 -5.01
CA GLY A 89 13.57 3.21 -5.59
C GLY A 89 12.78 4.51 -5.79
N ARG A 90 11.53 4.41 -6.28
CA ARG A 90 10.64 5.57 -6.42
C ARG A 90 10.23 6.20 -5.09
N ALA A 91 10.18 5.41 -4.01
CA ALA A 91 9.91 5.90 -2.67
C ALA A 91 11.06 6.77 -2.16
N LEU A 92 12.31 6.33 -2.35
CA LEU A 92 13.49 7.12 -1.99
C LEU A 92 13.54 8.46 -2.75
N GLU A 93 13.32 8.42 -4.08
CA GLU A 93 13.25 9.64 -4.89
C GLU A 93 12.16 10.62 -4.41
N LEU A 94 11.01 10.08 -4.00
CA LEU A 94 9.90 10.88 -3.49
C LEU A 94 10.20 11.47 -2.10
N ILE A 95 10.84 10.69 -1.22
CA ILE A 95 11.33 11.17 0.07
C ILE A 95 12.36 12.29 -0.13
N ASP A 96 13.28 12.16 -1.09
CA ASP A 96 14.25 13.21 -1.40
C ASP A 96 13.57 14.49 -1.94
N GLU A 97 12.49 14.36 -2.72
CA GLU A 97 11.75 15.50 -3.28
C GLU A 97 10.91 16.26 -2.24
N VAL A 98 10.16 15.54 -1.41
CA VAL A 98 9.11 16.13 -0.54
C VAL A 98 9.35 15.92 0.95
N GLY A 99 10.47 15.31 1.33
CA GLY A 99 10.92 15.08 2.70
C GLY A 99 10.40 13.79 3.35
N SER A 100 9.21 13.30 3.00
CA SER A 100 8.68 12.01 3.51
C SER A 100 7.53 11.47 2.65
N LEU A 101 7.30 10.16 2.68
CA LEU A 101 6.11 9.55 2.08
C LEU A 101 4.84 10.01 2.78
N SER A 102 4.90 10.20 4.10
CA SER A 102 3.80 10.76 4.89
C SER A 102 3.36 12.11 4.38
N THR A 103 4.28 13.07 4.21
CA THR A 103 4.00 14.39 3.62
C THR A 103 3.30 14.26 2.28
N TYR A 104 3.81 13.38 1.41
CA TYR A 104 3.21 13.18 0.10
C TYR A 104 1.80 12.59 0.20
N PHE A 105 1.62 11.43 0.83
CA PHE A 105 0.33 10.73 0.85
C PHE A 105 -0.74 11.55 1.57
N TRP A 106 -0.43 12.19 2.70
CA TRP A 106 -1.38 13.00 3.45
C TRP A 106 -1.79 14.28 2.71
N SER A 107 -0.97 14.78 1.77
CA SER A 107 -1.37 15.88 0.89
C SER A 107 -2.57 15.53 -0.03
N TRP A 108 -2.85 14.24 -0.21
CA TRP A 108 -4.00 13.73 -0.96
C TRP A 108 -5.24 13.48 -0.08
N GLN A 109 -5.19 13.79 1.21
CA GLN A 109 -6.37 13.68 2.06
C GLN A 109 -7.48 14.62 1.53
N PRO A 110 -8.70 14.11 1.27
CA PRO A 110 -9.79 14.97 0.83
C PRO A 110 -10.19 15.94 1.94
N SER A 111 -10.40 17.21 1.58
CA SER A 111 -10.76 18.29 2.50
C SER A 111 -12.16 18.13 3.12
N ARG A 112 -13.00 17.32 2.50
CA ARG A 112 -14.29 16.87 3.04
C ARG A 112 -14.35 15.36 2.86
N PRO A 113 -14.41 14.56 3.94
CA PRO A 113 -14.73 13.16 3.80
C PRO A 113 -16.18 13.08 3.31
N ASP A 114 -16.37 12.68 2.05
CA ASP A 114 -17.67 12.13 1.67
C ASP A 114 -17.89 10.94 2.60
N VAL A 115 -19.01 10.93 3.34
CA VAL A 115 -19.49 9.73 4.02
C VAL A 115 -20.45 9.11 3.03
N PRO A 116 -19.99 8.23 2.13
CA PRO A 116 -20.85 7.77 1.06
C PRO A 116 -21.87 6.79 1.65
N ALA A 117 -23.12 6.87 1.20
CA ALA A 117 -24.16 5.90 1.57
C ALA A 117 -23.78 4.45 1.17
N THR A 118 -22.86 4.32 0.20
CA THR A 118 -22.23 3.06 -0.23
C THR A 118 -20.75 3.31 -0.52
N ILE A 119 -19.86 2.48 0.01
CA ILE A 119 -18.41 2.62 -0.22
C ILE A 119 -18.09 2.35 -1.70
N PRO A 120 -17.54 3.32 -2.46
CA PRO A 120 -17.22 3.12 -3.87
C PRO A 120 -15.96 2.25 -4.05
N ALA A 121 -15.71 1.78 -5.28
CA ALA A 121 -14.47 1.05 -5.58
C ALA A 121 -13.25 1.96 -5.84
N ALA A 122 -13.48 3.24 -6.14
CA ALA A 122 -12.47 4.27 -6.34
C ALA A 122 -13.13 5.66 -6.23
N THR A 123 -12.32 6.70 -6.01
CA THR A 123 -12.76 8.10 -5.96
C THR A 123 -11.98 8.95 -6.96
N ASP A 124 -12.40 10.19 -7.17
CA ASP A 124 -11.64 11.16 -7.98
C ASP A 124 -10.24 11.38 -7.39
N THR A 125 -10.14 11.47 -6.06
CA THR A 125 -8.88 11.60 -5.34
C THR A 125 -7.99 10.38 -5.54
N SER A 126 -8.51 9.16 -5.39
CA SER A 126 -7.70 7.95 -5.58
C SER A 126 -7.25 7.76 -7.04
N THR A 127 -8.08 8.23 -7.98
CA THR A 127 -7.76 8.27 -9.41
C THR A 127 -6.65 9.27 -9.71
N ALA A 128 -6.71 10.47 -9.12
CA ALA A 128 -5.67 11.49 -9.28
C ALA A 128 -4.34 11.04 -8.67
N LEU A 129 -4.36 10.48 -7.45
CA LEU A 129 -3.20 9.88 -6.78
C LEU A 129 -2.59 8.76 -7.64
N SER A 130 -3.41 7.82 -8.12
CA SER A 130 -2.97 6.74 -9.02
C SER A 130 -2.26 7.29 -10.26
N LYS A 131 -2.82 8.33 -10.88
CA LYS A 131 -2.25 8.97 -12.07
C LYS A 131 -0.92 9.64 -11.75
N ASP A 132 -0.78 10.27 -10.59
CA ASP A 132 0.46 10.93 -10.16
C ASP A 132 1.57 9.92 -9.88
N LEU A 133 1.30 8.91 -9.06
CA LEU A 133 2.26 7.83 -8.79
C LEU A 133 2.73 7.13 -10.07
N LYS A 134 1.81 6.85 -11.02
CA LYS A 134 2.18 6.29 -12.33
C LYS A 134 3.10 7.20 -13.13
N ARG A 135 2.86 8.53 -13.14
CA ARG A 135 3.78 9.49 -13.78
C ARG A 135 5.16 9.47 -13.12
N ARG A 136 5.20 9.28 -11.80
CA ARG A 136 6.41 9.09 -11.00
C ARG A 136 7.02 7.69 -11.13
N GLY A 137 6.53 6.86 -12.05
CA GLY A 137 7.11 5.54 -12.34
C GLY A 137 6.74 4.42 -11.36
N TRP A 138 5.82 4.65 -10.42
CA TRP A 138 5.30 3.59 -9.56
C TRP A 138 4.45 2.59 -10.35
N ARG A 139 4.45 1.34 -9.90
CA ARG A 139 3.77 0.20 -10.54
C ARG A 139 2.78 -0.46 -9.58
N PHE A 140 1.74 -1.09 -10.13
CA PHE A 140 0.65 -1.72 -9.37
C PHE A 140 -0.13 -0.78 -8.44
N VAL A 141 -0.17 0.51 -8.80
CA VAL A 141 -0.86 1.58 -8.06
C VAL A 141 -2.12 2.05 -8.79
N GLY A 142 -3.06 1.14 -9.09
CA GLY A 142 -4.33 1.48 -9.76
C GLY A 142 -5.28 2.30 -8.87
N PRO A 143 -6.31 2.98 -9.44
CA PRO A 143 -7.23 3.81 -8.64
C PRO A 143 -7.93 3.07 -7.49
N THR A 144 -8.36 1.83 -7.71
CA THR A 144 -8.96 0.98 -6.67
C THR A 144 -7.94 0.60 -5.60
N THR A 145 -6.72 0.25 -6.00
CA THR A 145 -5.62 -0.05 -5.07
C THR A 145 -5.29 1.16 -4.21
N MET A 146 -5.27 2.36 -4.79
CA MET A 146 -4.98 3.60 -4.07
C MET A 146 -6.12 3.97 -3.13
N TYR A 147 -7.37 3.70 -3.50
CA TYR A 147 -8.48 3.93 -2.58
C TYR A 147 -8.43 2.98 -1.38
N ALA A 148 -8.16 1.69 -1.61
CA ALA A 148 -7.96 0.71 -0.54
C ALA A 148 -6.79 1.10 0.39
N PHE A 149 -5.68 1.62 -0.17
CA PHE A 149 -4.58 2.18 0.61
C PHE A 149 -5.02 3.38 1.46
N MET A 150 -5.72 4.35 0.87
CA MET A 150 -6.19 5.55 1.57
C MET A 150 -7.09 5.19 2.75
N GLN A 151 -8.02 4.23 2.54
CA GLN A 151 -8.88 3.69 3.58
C GLN A 151 -8.07 3.03 4.69
N ALA A 152 -7.17 2.12 4.32
CA ALA A 152 -6.46 1.33 5.30
C ALA A 152 -5.46 2.12 6.13
N MET A 153 -4.94 3.24 5.62
CA MET A 153 -4.00 4.11 6.34
C MET A 153 -4.66 5.35 6.99
N GLY A 154 -5.99 5.42 6.96
CA GLY A 154 -6.75 6.49 7.62
C GLY A 154 -6.69 7.85 6.92
N LEU A 155 -6.27 7.91 5.63
CA LEU A 155 -6.39 9.13 4.83
C LEU A 155 -7.86 9.47 4.60
N VAL A 156 -8.71 8.44 4.53
CA VAL A 156 -10.16 8.54 4.59
C VAL A 156 -10.68 7.63 5.68
N ASN A 157 -11.74 8.05 6.37
CA ASN A 157 -12.43 7.23 7.35
C ASN A 157 -13.76 6.76 6.76
N ASP A 158 -13.73 5.54 6.20
CA ASP A 158 -14.89 4.89 5.60
C ASP A 158 -15.54 3.85 6.54
N HIS A 159 -15.28 3.93 7.86
CA HIS A 159 -16.06 3.17 8.82
C HIS A 159 -17.53 3.60 8.73
N LEU A 160 -18.40 2.64 8.44
CA LEU A 160 -19.84 2.89 8.30
C LEU A 160 -20.44 3.44 9.60
N GLU A 161 -21.54 4.19 9.49
CA GLU A 161 -22.28 4.66 10.64
C GLU A 161 -22.75 3.47 11.51
N GLY A 162 -22.44 3.51 12.81
CA GLY A 162 -22.66 2.40 13.74
C GLY A 162 -21.50 1.42 13.89
N CYS A 163 -20.40 1.59 13.14
CA CYS A 163 -19.16 0.86 13.40
C CYS A 163 -18.50 1.33 14.71
N SER A 164 -18.05 0.39 15.55
CA SER A 164 -17.37 0.67 16.82
C SER A 164 -15.95 1.21 16.66
N ALA A 165 -15.36 1.12 15.48
CA ALA A 165 -13.99 1.53 15.17
C ALA A 165 -13.90 2.86 14.39
N ARG A 166 -15.03 3.57 14.24
CA ARG A 166 -15.11 4.86 13.53
C ARG A 166 -14.38 5.98 14.26
#